data_AF-A0A3D5Y1M8-F1
#
_entry.id   AF-A0A3D5Y1M8-F1
#
_cell.length_a   1.000
_cell.length_b   1.000
_cell.length_c   1.000
_cell.angle_alpha   90.00
_cell.angle_beta   90.00
_cell.angle_gamma   90.00
#
_symmetry.space_group_name_H-M   'P 1'
#
loop_
_entity.id
_entity.type
_entity.pdbx_description
1 polymer ?
#
loop_
_entity_poly.entity_id
_entity_poly.type
_entity_poly.pdbx_seq_one_letter_code
_entity_poly.pdbx_strand_id
1 'polypeptide(L)'
;IAVLPLIFASYFITNPESAFTIGISYFPPLTPFMMILRLGTGTVEWIEILITAIIMIVSCWAMMKLSGKIFRTAILLYGKRATLKEIIHWVKA
;
A
#
# COMPACT_ATOMS: atom_id res chain seq x y z
N ILE A 1 -8.80 2.96 -5.00
CA ILE A 1 -8.03 2.89 -3.72
C ILE A 1 -8.39 4.08 -2.82
N ALA A 2 -8.22 5.34 -3.26
CA ALA A 2 -8.57 6.54 -2.47
C ALA A 2 -10.06 6.69 -2.11
N VAL A 3 -10.96 6.06 -2.85
CA VAL A 3 -12.42 6.12 -2.60
C VAL A 3 -12.83 5.36 -1.33
N LEU A 4 -12.08 4.32 -0.94
CA LEU A 4 -12.41 3.47 0.20
C LEU A 4 -12.28 4.22 1.55
N PRO A 5 -11.17 4.92 1.84
CA PRO A 5 -11.09 5.79 3.03
C PRO A 5 -12.17 6.86 3.07
N LEU A 6 -12.57 7.39 1.90
CA LEU A 6 -13.53 8.49 1.82
C LEU A 6 -14.96 8.03 2.16
N ILE A 7 -15.40 6.90 1.60
CA ILE A 7 -16.75 6.34 1.85
C ILE A 7 -16.89 5.93 3.32
N PHE A 8 -15.84 5.36 3.91
CA PHE A 8 -15.85 4.88 5.29
C PHE A 8 -15.26 5.90 6.28
N ALA A 9 -15.06 7.16 5.87
CA ALA A 9 -14.42 8.18 6.70
C ALA A 9 -15.14 8.38 8.04
N SER A 10 -16.48 8.37 8.04
CA SER A 10 -17.29 8.47 9.26
C SER A 10 -16.99 7.35 10.26
N TYR A 11 -16.83 6.12 9.78
CA TYR A 11 -16.49 4.96 10.61
C TYR A 11 -15.09 5.09 11.21
N PHE A 12 -14.09 5.47 10.39
CA PHE A 12 -12.70 5.59 10.82
C PHE A 12 -12.48 6.76 11.78
N ILE A 13 -13.20 7.87 11.62
CA ILE A 13 -13.15 9.02 12.54
C ILE A 13 -13.82 8.68 13.88
N THR A 14 -14.91 7.92 13.86
CA THR A 14 -15.63 7.54 15.08
C THR A 14 -14.90 6.46 15.88
N ASN A 15 -14.18 5.55 15.19
CA ASN A 15 -13.44 4.45 15.82
C ASN A 15 -11.95 4.45 15.37
N PRO A 16 -11.19 5.49 15.72
CA PRO A 16 -9.82 5.66 15.23
C PRO A 16 -8.81 4.67 15.85
N GLU A 17 -9.12 4.14 17.03
CA GLU A 17 -8.29 3.16 17.76
C GLU A 17 -8.71 1.70 17.54
N SER A 18 -9.75 1.46 16.73
CA SER A 18 -10.12 0.10 16.38
C SER A 18 -8.96 -0.59 15.66
N ALA A 19 -8.67 -1.85 16.03
CA ALA A 19 -7.63 -2.66 15.40
C ALA A 19 -7.78 -2.74 13.87
N PHE A 20 -9.02 -2.64 13.36
CA PHE A 20 -9.30 -2.58 11.93
C PHE A 20 -8.81 -1.26 11.30
N THR A 21 -9.13 -0.12 11.92
CA THR A 21 -8.73 1.22 11.47
C THR A 21 -7.21 1.38 11.51
N ILE A 22 -6.60 0.89 12.59
CA ILE A 22 -5.14 0.85 12.76
C ILE A 22 -4.51 -0.04 11.68
N GLY A 23 -4.99 -1.27 11.51
CA GLY A 23 -4.45 -2.22 10.52
C GLY A 23 -4.46 -1.69 9.09
N ILE A 24 -5.55 -1.04 8.66
CA ILE A 24 -5.65 -0.46 7.31
C ILE A 24 -4.72 0.74 7.13
N SER A 25 -4.42 1.47 8.21
CA SER A 25 -3.48 2.60 8.18
C SER A 25 -2.04 2.17 7.87
N TYR A 26 -1.66 0.93 8.20
CA TYR A 26 -0.36 0.35 7.86
C TYR A 26 -0.28 -0.18 6.43
N PHE A 27 -1.38 -0.17 5.66
CA PHE A 27 -1.37 -0.64 4.28
C PHE A 27 -0.87 0.46 3.32
N PRO A 28 0.32 0.34 2.70
CA PRO A 28 1.05 1.47 2.11
C PRO A 28 0.27 2.33 1.09
N PRO A 29 -0.47 1.74 0.13
CA PRO A 29 -1.28 2.53 -0.81
C PRO A 29 -2.42 3.32 -0.16
N LEU A 30 -2.86 2.92 1.02
CA LEU A 30 -3.95 3.54 1.79
C LEU A 30 -3.44 4.40 2.95
N THR A 31 -2.21 4.16 3.41
CA THR A 31 -1.55 4.86 4.52
C THR A 31 -1.71 6.38 4.49
N PRO A 32 -1.39 7.12 3.41
CA PRO A 32 -1.46 8.59 3.45
C PRO A 32 -2.90 9.10 3.69
N PHE A 33 -3.90 8.44 3.11
CA PHE A 33 -5.30 8.84 3.30
C PHE A 33 -5.78 8.54 4.71
N MET A 34 -5.48 7.34 5.22
CA MET A 34 -5.88 6.94 6.57
C MET A 34 -5.17 7.74 7.65
N MET A 35 -3.89 8.10 7.42
CA MET A 35 -3.13 8.89 8.39
C MET A 35 -3.63 10.32 8.47
N ILE A 36 -4.03 10.93 7.35
CA ILE A 36 -4.68 12.25 7.37
C ILE A 36 -5.97 12.20 8.19
N LEU A 37 -6.81 11.17 8.00
CA LEU A 37 -8.06 11.00 8.75
C LEU A 37 -7.80 10.79 10.24
N ARG A 38 -6.87 9.91 10.61
CA ARG A 38 -6.56 9.60 12.02
C ARG A 38 -5.83 10.74 12.72
N LEU A 39 -4.91 11.44 12.05
CA LEU A 39 -4.25 12.64 12.60
C LEU A 39 -5.27 13.72 12.96
N GLY A 40 -6.33 13.88 12.16
CA GLY A 40 -7.42 14.80 12.47
C GLY A 40 -8.19 14.47 13.76
N THR A 41 -8.09 13.23 14.25
CA THR A 41 -8.73 12.80 15.52
C THR A 41 -7.84 12.94 16.75
N GLY A 42 -6.54 13.26 16.58
CA GLY A 42 -5.59 13.41 17.69
C GLY A 42 -5.20 12.11 18.42
N THR A 43 -5.59 10.94 17.89
CA THR A 43 -5.35 9.62 18.50
C THR A 43 -4.06 8.94 18.02
N VAL A 44 -3.27 9.64 17.19
CA VAL A 44 -2.09 9.06 16.53
C VAL A 44 -0.83 9.50 17.26
N GLU A 45 -0.06 8.54 17.75
CA GLU A 45 1.26 8.80 18.31
C GLU A 45 2.30 9.10 17.23
N TRP A 46 3.31 9.90 17.57
CA TRP A 46 4.44 10.22 16.68
C TRP A 46 5.19 8.98 16.19
N ILE A 47 5.25 7.93 17.00
CA ILE A 47 5.91 6.67 16.63
C ILE A 47 5.17 5.94 15.51
N GLU A 48 3.83 5.98 15.50
CA GLU A 48 3.03 5.36 14.44
C GLU A 48 3.26 6.05 13.09
N ILE A 49 3.40 7.38 13.10
CA ILE A 49 3.73 8.18 11.90
C ILE A 49 5.06 7.71 11.32
N LEU A 50 6.08 7.54 12.16
CA LEU A 50 7.40 7.11 11.71
C LEU A 50 7.37 5.67 11.15
N ILE A 51 6.71 4.74 11.85
CA ILE A 51 6.62 3.35 11.43
C ILE A 51 5.88 3.22 10.10
N THR A 52 4.71 3.86 9.97
CA THR A 52 3.93 3.84 8.74
C THR A 52 4.68 4.48 7.56
N ALA A 53 5.42 5.57 7.80
CA ALA A 53 6.26 6.19 6.78
C ALA A 53 7.39 5.27 6.31
N ILE A 54 8.08 4.59 7.23
CA ILE A 54 9.13 3.61 6.89
C ILE A 54 8.55 2.44 6.09
N ILE A 55 7.44 1.86 6.55
CA ILE A 55 6.75 0.76 5.85
C ILE A 55 6.36 1.18 4.44
N MET A 56 5.88 2.41 4.27
CA MET A 56 5.50 2.95 2.97
C MET A 56 6.70 3.09 2.03
N ILE A 57 7.83 3.62 2.50
CA ILE A 57 9.06 3.75 1.72
C ILE A 57 9.57 2.37 1.30
N VAL A 58 9.64 1.43 2.23
CA VAL A 58 10.09 0.04 1.96
C VAL A 58 9.18 -0.63 0.94
N SER A 59 7.87 -0.44 1.06
CA SER A 59 6.90 -1.01 0.13
C SER A 59 7.00 -0.39 -1.26
N CYS A 60 7.23 0.92 -1.35
CA CYS A 60 7.48 1.60 -2.62
C CYS A 60 8.75 1.06 -3.29
N TRP A 61 9.84 0.93 -2.53
CA TRP A 61 11.10 0.36 -3.03
C TRP A 61 10.93 -1.08 -3.52
N ALA A 62 10.23 -1.92 -2.76
CA ALA A 62 9.94 -3.30 -3.13
C ALA A 62 9.12 -3.37 -4.42
N MET A 63 8.07 -2.55 -4.55
CA MET A 63 7.25 -2.45 -5.76
C MET A 63 8.06 -1.98 -6.97
N MET A 64 8.93 -0.98 -6.80
CA MET A 64 9.78 -0.48 -7.88
C MET A 64 10.75 -1.57 -8.39
N LYS A 65 11.36 -2.33 -7.47
CA LYS A 65 12.23 -3.46 -7.81
C LYS A 65 11.47 -4.58 -8.54
N LEU A 66 10.28 -4.92 -8.07
CA LEU A 66 9.40 -5.92 -8.69
C LEU A 66 8.97 -5.50 -10.10
N SER A 67 8.48 -4.26 -10.23
CA SER A 67 8.07 -3.68 -11.51
C SER A 67 9.23 -3.68 -12.52
N GLY A 68 10.43 -3.28 -12.10
CA GLY A 68 11.63 -3.30 -12.95
C GLY A 68 12.02 -4.71 -13.42
N LYS A 69 11.93 -5.72 -12.55
CA LYS A 69 12.15 -7.13 -12.91
C LYS A 69 11.13 -7.61 -13.95
N ILE A 70 9.85 -7.33 -13.72
CA ILE A 70 8.77 -7.73 -14.62
C ILE A 70 8.95 -7.06 -15.97
N PHE A 71 9.24 -5.75 -16.01
CA PHE A 71 9.42 -4.99 -17.24
C PHE A 71 10.60 -5.52 -18.08
N ARG A 72 11.74 -5.81 -17.43
CA ARG A 72 12.91 -6.42 -18.09
C ARG A 72 12.60 -7.79 -18.72
N THR A 73 11.71 -8.56 -18.11
CA THR A 73 11.32 -9.88 -18.65
C THR A 73 10.26 -9.75 -19.74
N ALA A 74 9.30 -8.85 -19.54
CA ALA A 74 8.22 -8.58 -20.49
C ALA A 74 8.73 -8.02 -21.83
N ILE A 75 9.75 -7.16 -21.83
CA ILE A 75 10.29 -6.57 -23.06
C ILE A 75 10.99 -7.60 -23.97
N LEU A 76 11.47 -8.71 -23.42
CA LEU A 76 12.09 -9.80 -24.19
C LEU A 76 11.05 -10.73 -24.83
N LEU A 77 9.79 -10.66 -24.40
CA LEU A 77 8.69 -11.46 -24.93
C LEU A 77 7.98 -10.69 -26.05
N TYR A 78 8.54 -10.77 -27.25
CA TYR A 78 7.88 -10.25 -28.44
C TYR A 78 6.65 -11.12 -28.80
N GLY A 79 5.45 -10.57 -28.59
CA GLY A 79 4.19 -11.12 -29.14
C GLY A 79 3.46 -12.19 -28.32
N LYS A 80 3.97 -12.61 -27.16
CA LYS A 80 3.25 -13.55 -26.27
C LYS A 80 2.34 -12.80 -25.29
N ARG A 81 1.08 -13.21 -25.17
CA ARG A 81 0.16 -12.66 -24.13
C ARG A 81 0.64 -13.11 -22.76
N ALA A 82 1.16 -12.17 -21.96
CA ALA A 82 1.59 -12.43 -20.60
C ALA A 82 0.42 -12.94 -19.76
N THR A 83 0.54 -14.15 -19.21
CA THR A 83 -0.47 -14.73 -18.31
C THR A 83 -0.07 -14.51 -16.85
N LEU A 84 -1.02 -14.34 -15.92
CA LEU A 84 -0.73 -14.11 -14.48
C LEU A 84 0.24 -15.15 -13.88
N LYS A 85 0.17 -16.42 -14.32
CA LYS A 85 1.09 -17.49 -13.90
C LYS A 85 2.54 -17.22 -14.32
N GLU A 86 2.76 -16.64 -15.50
CA GLU A 86 4.09 -16.35 -16.02
C GLU A 86 4.71 -15.14 -15.31
N ILE A 87 3.90 -14.12 -15.00
CA ILE A 87 4.33 -12.95 -14.22
C ILE A 87 4.87 -13.39 -12.86
N ILE A 88 4.17 -14.30 -12.17
CA ILE A 88 4.62 -14.84 -10.88
C ILE A 88 5.93 -15.64 -11.04
N HIS A 89 6.09 -16.38 -12.14
CA HIS A 89 7.32 -17.10 -12.43
C HIS A 89 8.50 -16.14 -12.65
N TRP A 90 8.32 -15.05 -13.40
CA TRP A 90 9.37 -14.04 -13.64
C TRP A 90 9.73 -13.23 -12.40
N VAL A 91 8.78 -13.01 -11.50
CA VAL A 91 9.05 -12.38 -10.19
C VAL A 91 9.95 -13.27 -9.33
N LYS A 92 9.80 -14.61 -9.45
CA LYS A 92 10.54 -15.60 -8.67
C LYS A 92 11.90 -15.97 -9.28
N ALA A 93 12.07 -15.81 -10.60
CA ALA A 93 13.33 -15.95 -11.32
C ALA A 93 14.28 -14.75 -11.08
#